data_AF-A0A7S1KIV8-F1
#
_entry.id   AF-A0A7S1KIV8-F1
#
_cell.length_a   1.000
_cell.length_b   1.000
_cell.length_c   1.000
_cell.angle_alpha   90.00
_cell.angle_beta   90.00
_cell.angle_gamma   90.00
#
_symmetry.space_group_name_H-M   'P 1'
#
loop_
_entity.id
_entity.type
_entity.pdbx_description
1 polymer ?
#
loop_
_entity_poly.entity_id
_entity_poly.type
_entity_poly.pdbx_seq_one_letter_code
_entity_poly.pdbx_strand_id
1 'polypeptide(L)'
;PDEMPVFSWPNFTTRQDSYTLLADVIEYANDRGVKAIVWKSSSDRDRILDPGHDRGFTNLRNFLNRLKAVGASGVKVDYVHGETEDKVQFETALMEMSAELELVVNIHGCRKPSGATRRYPNHLTREAVWG
;
A
#
# COMPACT_ATOMS: atom_id res chain seq x y z
N PRO A 1 -29.40 -8.55 16.31
CA PRO A 1 -28.49 -7.76 15.46
C PRO A 1 -27.40 -7.18 16.35
N ASP A 2 -26.28 -7.90 16.43
CA ASP A 2 -25.13 -7.51 17.24
C ASP A 2 -24.69 -6.10 16.85
N GLU A 3 -24.37 -5.28 17.86
CA GLU A 3 -24.08 -3.86 17.70
C GLU A 3 -23.12 -3.61 16.53
N MET A 4 -23.49 -2.67 15.66
CA MET A 4 -22.59 -2.21 14.61
C MET A 4 -21.30 -1.70 15.28
N PRO A 5 -20.13 -2.16 14.86
CA PRO A 5 -18.86 -1.65 15.38
C PRO A 5 -18.81 -0.13 15.20
N VAL A 6 -18.53 0.59 16.29
CA VAL A 6 -18.29 2.02 16.22
C VAL A 6 -16.85 2.23 15.77
N PHE A 7 -16.67 2.51 14.48
CA PHE A 7 -15.38 2.92 13.93
C PHE A 7 -15.22 4.44 14.06
N SER A 8 -14.24 4.91 14.83
CA SER A 8 -14.02 6.32 15.17
C SER A 8 -13.24 7.09 14.09
N TRP A 9 -13.70 7.08 12.84
CA TRP A 9 -13.04 7.78 11.71
C TRP A 9 -13.76 9.06 11.26
N PRO A 10 -13.04 10.20 11.09
CA PRO A 10 -12.08 10.75 12.03
C PRO A 10 -12.84 11.35 13.22
N ASN A 11 -12.65 10.80 14.41
CA ASN A 11 -13.19 11.46 15.59
C ASN A 11 -12.25 12.62 16.00
N PHE A 12 -12.57 13.85 15.60
CA PHE A 12 -11.91 15.08 16.06
C PHE A 12 -11.87 15.21 17.60
N THR A 13 -12.61 14.35 18.31
CA THR A 13 -12.75 14.32 19.75
C THR A 13 -11.74 13.39 20.45
N THR A 14 -11.15 12.37 19.80
CA THR A 14 -10.20 11.42 20.44
C THR A 14 -8.72 11.65 20.11
N ARG A 15 -8.40 12.42 19.05
CA ARG A 15 -7.02 12.70 18.60
C ARG A 15 -6.14 11.46 18.35
N GLN A 16 -6.74 10.30 18.06
CA GLN A 16 -5.99 9.09 17.70
C GLN A 16 -5.32 9.27 16.33
N ASP A 17 -4.11 8.71 16.17
CA ASP A 17 -3.40 8.75 14.90
C ASP A 17 -4.02 7.81 13.86
N SER A 18 -3.76 8.08 12.58
CA SER A 18 -4.38 7.34 11.48
C SER A 18 -3.98 5.87 11.41
N TYR A 19 -2.80 5.47 11.92
CA TYR A 19 -2.38 4.07 11.88
C TYR A 19 -3.03 3.26 13.00
N THR A 20 -3.26 3.87 14.17
CA THR A 20 -4.07 3.26 15.24
C THR A 20 -5.48 2.96 14.75
N LEU A 21 -6.16 3.95 14.17
CA LEU A 21 -7.51 3.76 13.64
C LEU A 21 -7.56 2.73 12.49
N LEU A 22 -6.47 2.63 11.71
CA LEU A 22 -6.34 1.64 10.64
C LEU A 22 -6.17 0.23 11.22
N ALA A 23 -5.37 0.07 12.26
CA ALA A 23 -5.20 -1.20 12.97
C ALA A 23 -6.53 -1.71 13.50
N ASP A 24 -7.35 -0.85 14.13
CA ASP A 24 -8.66 -1.23 14.67
C ASP A 24 -9.60 -1.79 13.58
N VAL A 25 -9.62 -1.17 12.39
CA VAL A 25 -10.43 -1.64 11.25
C VAL A 25 -9.91 -2.97 10.71
N ILE A 26 -8.59 -3.12 10.63
CA ILE A 26 -7.95 -4.34 10.14
C ILE A 26 -8.18 -5.50 11.12
N GLU A 27 -8.07 -5.26 12.42
CA GLU A 27 -8.36 -6.25 13.47
C GLU A 27 -9.80 -6.74 13.36
N TYR A 28 -10.76 -5.82 13.30
CA TYR A 28 -12.17 -6.15 13.15
C TYR A 28 -12.46 -6.98 11.88
N ALA A 29 -11.81 -6.66 10.76
CA ALA A 29 -11.93 -7.40 9.51
C ALA A 29 -11.33 -8.80 9.62
N ASN A 30 -10.16 -8.93 10.26
CA ASN A 30 -9.47 -10.20 10.47
C ASN A 30 -10.30 -11.17 11.31
N ASP A 31 -10.99 -10.70 12.36
CA ASP A 31 -11.91 -11.50 13.17
C ASP A 31 -13.07 -12.12 12.35
N ARG A 32 -13.33 -11.57 11.15
CA ARG A 32 -14.36 -12.03 10.21
C ARG A 32 -13.78 -12.76 9.00
N GLY A 33 -12.49 -13.09 9.03
CA GLY A 33 -11.80 -13.72 7.91
C GLY A 33 -11.64 -12.83 6.68
N VAL A 34 -11.80 -11.51 6.83
CA VAL A 34 -11.64 -10.53 5.74
C VAL A 34 -10.25 -9.90 5.84
N LYS A 35 -9.54 -9.86 4.72
CA LYS A 35 -8.20 -9.27 4.61
C LYS A 35 -8.25 -7.88 3.99
N ALA A 36 -7.47 -6.96 4.53
CA ALA A 36 -7.43 -5.56 4.09
C ALA A 36 -6.23 -5.29 3.17
N ILE A 37 -6.48 -4.56 2.08
CA ILE A 37 -5.47 -3.95 1.21
C ILE A 37 -5.60 -2.44 1.36
N VAL A 38 -4.50 -1.77 1.72
CA VAL A 38 -4.52 -0.34 2.06
C VAL A 38 -4.19 0.51 0.84
N TRP A 39 -5.03 1.50 0.54
CA TRP A 39 -4.77 2.44 -0.54
C TRP A 39 -3.74 3.50 -0.13
N LYS A 40 -2.88 3.88 -1.06
CA LYS A 40 -1.83 4.89 -0.86
C LYS A 40 -1.64 5.74 -2.11
N SER A 41 -1.72 7.06 -1.94
CA SER A 41 -1.29 8.00 -2.97
C SER A 41 0.25 8.03 -3.03
N SER A 42 0.81 7.88 -4.22
CA SER A 42 2.25 8.10 -4.42
C SER A 42 2.65 9.59 -4.34
N SER A 43 1.69 10.50 -4.46
CA SER A 43 1.89 11.96 -4.37
C SER A 43 1.70 12.53 -2.95
N ASP A 44 1.52 11.67 -1.94
CA ASP A 44 1.42 12.09 -0.55
C ASP A 44 2.72 12.72 -0.03
N ARG A 45 2.59 13.42 1.11
CA ARG A 45 3.68 14.21 1.72
C ARG A 45 4.86 13.38 2.23
N ASP A 46 4.68 12.07 2.41
CA ASP A 46 5.74 11.14 2.83
C ASP A 46 6.66 10.69 1.68
N ARG A 47 6.38 11.14 0.44
CA ARG A 47 7.30 11.03 -0.71
C ARG A 47 7.84 9.61 -0.91
N ILE A 48 6.95 8.62 -0.97
CA ILE A 48 7.35 7.22 -1.16
C ILE A 48 7.99 6.96 -2.53
N LEU A 49 7.73 7.82 -3.54
CA LEU A 49 8.39 7.78 -4.85
C LEU A 49 9.85 8.19 -4.82
N ASP A 50 10.31 8.84 -3.74
CA ASP A 50 11.67 9.34 -3.66
C ASP A 50 12.64 8.18 -3.41
N PRO A 51 13.58 7.92 -4.35
CA PRO A 51 14.58 6.87 -4.16
C PRO A 51 15.55 7.19 -3.01
N GLY A 52 15.67 8.45 -2.60
CA GLY A 52 16.72 8.88 -1.67
C GLY A 52 18.10 8.91 -2.34
N HIS A 53 19.12 9.32 -1.58
CA HIS A 53 20.48 9.48 -2.11
C HIS A 53 21.12 8.14 -2.54
N ASP A 54 20.81 7.07 -1.82
CA ASP A 54 21.32 5.71 -2.03
C ASP A 54 20.43 4.87 -2.96
N ARG A 55 19.32 5.43 -3.46
CA ARG A 55 18.27 4.70 -4.19
C ARG A 55 17.63 3.55 -3.40
N GLY A 56 17.65 3.63 -2.07
CA GLY A 56 17.08 2.61 -1.18
C GLY A 56 15.59 2.74 -0.89
N PHE A 57 14.91 3.80 -1.36
CA PHE A 57 13.47 4.06 -1.12
C PHE A 57 13.07 3.96 0.37
N THR A 58 13.85 4.58 1.26
CA THR A 58 13.65 4.51 2.72
C THR A 58 12.22 4.85 3.17
N ASN A 59 11.59 5.85 2.55
CA ASN A 59 10.21 6.24 2.88
C ASN A 59 9.20 5.15 2.53
N LEU A 60 9.37 4.51 1.36
CA LEU A 60 8.56 3.36 0.96
C LEU A 60 8.73 2.20 1.94
N ARG A 61 9.98 1.86 2.30
CA ARG A 61 10.27 0.81 3.29
C ARG A 61 9.57 1.08 4.63
N ASN A 62 9.70 2.30 5.15
CA ASN A 62 9.07 2.71 6.40
C ASN A 62 7.54 2.60 6.34
N PHE A 63 6.95 3.02 5.22
CA PHE A 63 5.51 2.90 4.99
C PHE A 63 5.06 1.42 4.97
N LEU A 64 5.74 0.56 4.22
CA LEU A 64 5.40 -0.87 4.14
C LEU A 64 5.58 -1.59 5.48
N ASN A 65 6.62 -1.25 6.25
CA ASN A 65 6.81 -1.77 7.60
C ASN A 65 5.64 -1.39 8.52
N ARG A 66 5.14 -0.15 8.44
CA ARG A 66 3.94 0.27 9.19
C ARG A 66 2.71 -0.50 8.76
N LEU A 67 2.51 -0.72 7.45
CA LEU A 67 1.39 -1.54 6.95
C LEU A 67 1.43 -2.96 7.48
N LYS A 68 2.60 -3.61 7.46
CA LYS A 68 2.76 -4.95 8.01
C LYS A 68 2.50 -4.97 9.52
N ALA A 69 2.99 -3.97 10.25
CA ALA A 69 2.80 -3.85 11.69
C ALA A 69 1.33 -3.71 12.10
N VAL A 70 0.52 -2.99 11.32
CA VAL A 70 -0.94 -2.87 11.57
C VAL A 70 -1.75 -4.07 11.03
N GLY A 71 -1.09 -5.09 10.47
CA GLY A 71 -1.73 -6.32 10.03
C GLY A 71 -2.35 -6.28 8.63
N ALA A 72 -2.00 -5.29 7.80
CA ALA A 72 -2.48 -5.24 6.42
C ALA A 72 -1.98 -6.45 5.63
N SER A 73 -2.79 -6.91 4.66
CA SER A 73 -2.42 -8.01 3.76
C SER A 73 -1.83 -7.54 2.44
N GLY A 74 -1.94 -6.24 2.14
CA GLY A 74 -1.37 -5.67 0.94
C GLY A 74 -1.54 -4.16 0.83
N VAL A 75 -1.08 -3.64 -0.29
CA VAL A 75 -1.14 -2.22 -0.64
C VAL A 75 -1.68 -2.03 -2.06
N LYS A 76 -2.49 -0.99 -2.23
CA LYS A 76 -2.83 -0.41 -3.54
C LYS A 76 -2.17 0.95 -3.67
N VAL A 77 -1.15 1.09 -4.52
CA VAL A 77 -0.46 2.37 -4.76
C VAL A 77 -1.00 3.02 -6.03
N ASP A 78 -1.30 4.32 -5.97
CA ASP A 78 -1.93 5.07 -7.06
C ASP A 78 -1.09 6.28 -7.51
N TYR A 79 -1.42 6.82 -8.67
CA TYR A 79 -0.86 8.06 -9.24
C TYR A 79 0.66 8.03 -9.53
N VAL A 80 1.24 6.86 -9.84
CA VAL A 80 2.68 6.75 -10.18
C VAL A 80 3.03 7.57 -11.44
N HIS A 81 2.10 7.61 -12.39
CA HIS A 81 2.06 8.41 -13.61
C HIS A 81 3.30 8.37 -14.51
N GLY A 82 3.35 7.42 -15.43
CA GLY A 82 4.32 7.41 -16.54
C GLY A 82 5.25 6.21 -16.54
N GLU A 83 6.21 6.21 -17.46
CA GLU A 83 7.11 5.08 -17.72
C GLU A 83 8.60 5.45 -17.61
N THR A 84 8.92 6.55 -16.91
CA THR A 84 10.30 6.98 -16.70
C THR A 84 11.08 5.98 -15.84
N GLU A 85 12.40 5.93 -16.00
CA GLU A 85 13.25 4.93 -15.34
C GLU A 85 13.08 4.91 -13.81
N ASP A 86 12.99 6.09 -13.19
CA ASP A 86 12.76 6.27 -11.75
C ASP A 86 11.44 5.63 -11.29
N LYS A 87 10.38 5.72 -12.09
CA LYS A 87 9.07 5.10 -11.78
C LYS A 87 9.11 3.60 -11.95
N VAL A 88 9.84 3.10 -12.95
CA VAL A 88 10.06 1.65 -13.12
C VAL A 88 10.87 1.10 -11.94
N GLN A 89 11.89 1.84 -11.48
CA GLN A 89 12.67 1.49 -10.29
C GLN A 89 11.78 1.48 -9.04
N PHE A 90 10.91 2.49 -8.88
CA PHE A 90 9.94 2.53 -7.79
C PHE A 90 8.96 1.34 -7.82
N GLU A 91 8.32 1.05 -8.97
CA GLU A 91 7.40 -0.10 -9.09
C GLU A 91 8.13 -1.41 -8.73
N THR A 92 9.38 -1.56 -9.16
CA THR A 92 10.21 -2.73 -8.85
C THR A 92 10.50 -2.83 -7.36
N ALA A 93 10.96 -1.74 -6.74
CA ALA A 93 11.22 -1.67 -5.30
C ALA A 93 9.95 -1.94 -4.48
N LEU A 94 8.80 -1.37 -4.88
CA LEU A 94 7.51 -1.64 -4.24
C LEU A 94 7.19 -3.13 -4.25
N MET A 95 7.33 -3.81 -5.39
CA MET A 95 7.05 -5.24 -5.49
C MET A 95 8.02 -6.08 -4.65
N GLU A 96 9.33 -5.79 -4.70
CA GLU A 96 10.38 -6.51 -3.96
C GLU A 96 10.23 -6.35 -2.45
N MET A 97 10.16 -5.10 -1.97
CA MET A 97 10.04 -4.80 -0.55
C MET A 97 8.70 -5.29 0.03
N SER A 98 7.63 -5.26 -0.76
CA SER A 98 6.34 -5.82 -0.33
C SER A 98 6.40 -7.34 -0.26
N ALA A 99 7.11 -8.01 -1.18
CA ALA A 99 7.26 -9.46 -1.17
C ALA A 99 8.01 -9.95 0.09
N GLU A 100 9.06 -9.23 0.50
CA GLU A 100 9.80 -9.50 1.75
C GLU A 100 8.91 -9.42 3.00
N LEU A 101 7.85 -8.61 2.94
CA LEU A 101 6.88 -8.43 4.02
C LEU A 101 5.60 -9.26 3.84
N GLU A 102 5.55 -10.11 2.82
CA GLU A 102 4.38 -10.91 2.43
C GLU A 102 3.12 -10.06 2.16
N LEU A 103 3.32 -8.86 1.60
CA LEU A 103 2.27 -7.94 1.20
C LEU A 103 1.97 -8.10 -0.29
N VAL A 104 0.69 -8.26 -0.63
CA VAL A 104 0.25 -8.21 -2.02
C VAL A 104 0.20 -6.77 -2.52
N VAL A 105 0.40 -6.58 -3.83
CA VAL A 105 0.50 -5.26 -4.47
C VAL A 105 -0.51 -5.15 -5.61
N ASN A 106 -1.20 -4.02 -5.64
CA ASN A 106 -1.98 -3.55 -6.78
C ASN A 106 -1.52 -2.13 -7.16
N ILE A 107 -1.21 -1.87 -8.43
CA ILE A 107 -0.67 -0.57 -8.87
C ILE A 107 -1.65 0.12 -9.82
N HIS A 108 -2.00 1.37 -9.52
CA HIS A 108 -2.87 2.23 -10.34
C HIS A 108 -2.11 3.48 -10.83
N GLY A 109 -2.69 4.16 -11.83
CA GLY A 109 -2.06 5.30 -12.49
C GLY A 109 -0.69 4.96 -13.08
N CYS A 110 -0.48 3.72 -13.51
CA CYS A 110 0.83 3.15 -13.79
C CYS A 110 1.02 2.76 -15.26
N ARG A 111 2.23 2.30 -15.60
CA ARG A 111 2.57 1.81 -16.94
C ARG A 111 1.90 0.47 -17.29
N LYS A 112 1.80 0.19 -18.60
CA LYS A 112 1.32 -1.09 -19.14
C LYS A 112 2.11 -2.28 -18.57
N PRO A 113 1.51 -3.48 -18.47
CA PRO A 113 2.23 -4.66 -17.99
C PRO A 113 3.37 -5.07 -18.93
N SER A 114 4.48 -5.53 -18.35
CA SER A 114 5.66 -6.01 -19.10
C SER A 114 6.27 -7.28 -18.49
N GLY A 115 5.43 -8.20 -18.01
CA GLY A 115 5.85 -9.50 -17.46
C GLY A 115 6.16 -9.51 -15.95
N ALA A 116 5.94 -8.40 -15.24
CA ALA A 116 6.24 -8.28 -13.81
C ALA A 116 5.52 -9.33 -12.93
N THR A 117 4.29 -9.72 -13.29
CA THR A 117 3.51 -10.74 -12.55
C THR A 117 4.17 -12.12 -12.52
N ARG A 118 4.98 -12.47 -13.54
CA ARG A 118 5.77 -13.71 -13.54
C ARG A 118 6.91 -13.67 -12.52
N ARG A 119 7.58 -12.51 -12.42
CA ARG A 119 8.74 -12.32 -11.54
C ARG A 119 8.32 -12.09 -10.08
N TYR A 120 7.23 -11.36 -9.88
CA TYR A 120 6.72 -10.95 -8.57
C TYR A 120 5.28 -11.46 -8.41
N PRO A 121 5.08 -12.68 -7.87
CA PRO A 121 3.75 -13.27 -7.74
C PRO A 121 2.85 -12.54 -6.73
N ASN A 122 3.43 -11.70 -5.85
CA ASN A 122 2.69 -10.83 -4.94
C ASN A 122 2.06 -9.62 -5.65
N HIS A 123 2.46 -9.28 -6.87
CA HIS A 123 1.80 -8.25 -7.68
C HIS A 123 0.59 -8.87 -8.40
N LEU A 124 -0.59 -8.66 -7.81
CA LEU A 124 -1.83 -9.31 -8.23
C LEU A 124 -2.33 -8.77 -9.57
N THR A 125 -2.37 -7.45 -9.68
CA THR A 125 -2.89 -6.76 -10.86
C THR A 125 -2.40 -5.31 -10.90
N ARG A 126 -2.68 -4.64 -12.01
CA ARG A 126 -2.51 -3.21 -12.19
C ARG A 126 -3.68 -2.64 -12.98
N GLU A 127 -3.90 -1.33 -12.87
CA GLU A 127 -4.89 -0.62 -13.68
C GLU A 127 -4.46 -0.61 -15.14
N ALA A 128 -3.70 0.41 -15.58
CA ALA A 128 -3.19 0.54 -16.96
C ALA A 128 -4.25 0.36 -18.07
N VAL A 129 -5.52 0.61 -17.76
CA VAL A 129 -6.66 0.60 -18.69
C VAL A 129 -7.58 1.77 -18.33
N TRP A 130 -8.36 2.24 -19.29
CA TRP A 130 -9.50 3.10 -18.99
C TRP A 130 -10.68 2.22 -18.52
N GLY A 131 -10.71 1.98 -17.21
CA GLY A 131 -11.68 1.08 -16.56
C GLY A 131 -13.07 1.67 -16.36
#